data_AF-A0A351K0Y7-F1
#
_entry.id   AF-A0A351K0Y7-F1
#
_cell.length_a   1.000
_cell.length_b   1.000
_cell.length_c   1.000
_cell.angle_alpha   90.00
_cell.angle_beta   90.00
_cell.angle_gamma   90.00
#
_symmetry.space_group_name_H-M   'P 1'
#
loop_
_entity.id
_entity.type
_entity.pdbx_description
1 polymer ?
#
loop_
_entity_poly.entity_id
_entity_poly.type
_entity_poly.pdbx_seq_one_letter_code
_entity_poly.pdbx_strand_id
1 'polypeptide(L)'
;MGGVQLMTAFADVRRGAMALVLGLFMLVGLGAGASVSAQESGGEVKGNLVQKDDDGERVGVPGVIFRAFNDSGTEVSSTTTAEDGSWSMIVPEGSYDILLDVETLPDGVSLRNPDKNPASVTLIDGSSKSTLFPLGEAEASSAGGNTVIQLMVDGLKLGLIIAMCAIGLSLIYGTTGLTNFAHGEAVTFGAVMAYLLNNAGVFGVRLHLIPATVIVILICGGAGGLFNRTVWRPMRRRGASLVAALVVSIGFSIFFRYVILFIFSGRAKRLRDYQIQEQWDLGLFRLAPKDLVLMIISVSVLVGVASALQFTRMGKA
;
A
#
# COMPACT_ATOMS: atom_id res chain seq x y z
N MET A 1 -56.32 6.82 -2.43
CA MET A 1 -55.50 6.10 -1.42
C MET A 1 -54.22 5.46 -1.97
N GLY A 2 -53.96 5.39 -3.29
CA GLY A 2 -52.75 4.76 -3.85
C GLY A 2 -51.45 5.59 -3.86
N GLY A 3 -51.51 6.91 -3.67
CA GLY A 3 -50.32 7.78 -3.71
C GLY A 3 -49.42 7.69 -2.46
N VAL A 4 -49.98 7.35 -1.30
CA VAL A 4 -49.25 7.26 -0.03
C VAL A 4 -48.46 5.94 0.06
N GLN A 5 -48.99 4.85 -0.50
CA GLN A 5 -48.32 3.54 -0.54
C GLN A 5 -47.10 3.52 -1.47
N LEU A 6 -47.09 4.34 -2.52
CA LEU A 6 -45.93 4.48 -3.42
C LEU A 6 -44.80 5.29 -2.77
N MET A 7 -45.11 6.33 -1.98
CA MET A 7 -44.08 7.12 -1.28
C MET A 7 -43.40 6.35 -0.13
N THR A 8 -44.11 5.44 0.56
CA THR A 8 -43.52 4.60 1.61
C THR A 8 -42.59 3.51 1.04
N ALA A 9 -42.98 2.87 -0.06
CA ALA A 9 -42.14 1.86 -0.73
C ALA A 9 -40.78 2.42 -1.21
N PHE A 10 -40.74 3.67 -1.70
CA PHE A 10 -39.47 4.33 -2.06
C PHE A 10 -38.62 4.74 -0.86
N ALA A 11 -39.21 4.95 0.32
CA ALA A 11 -38.49 5.24 1.56
C ALA A 11 -37.83 3.98 2.14
N ASP A 12 -38.49 2.84 2.05
CA ASP A 12 -37.98 1.56 2.58
C ASP A 12 -36.85 0.98 1.73
N VAL A 13 -36.89 1.13 0.40
CA VAL A 13 -35.77 0.78 -0.48
C VAL A 13 -34.54 1.67 -0.22
N ARG A 14 -34.75 2.95 0.15
CA ARG A 14 -33.66 3.88 0.47
C ARG A 14 -33.01 3.59 1.83
N ARG A 15 -33.81 3.16 2.80
CA ARG A 15 -33.34 2.70 4.12
C ARG A 15 -32.62 1.35 4.02
N GLY A 16 -33.13 0.41 3.21
CA GLY A 16 -32.50 -0.89 2.97
C GLY A 16 -31.14 -0.77 2.28
N ALA A 17 -31.00 0.11 1.29
CA ALA A 17 -29.72 0.31 0.60
C ALA A 17 -28.68 1.04 1.47
N MET A 18 -29.11 1.97 2.33
CA MET A 18 -28.25 2.64 3.30
C MET A 18 -27.84 1.70 4.45
N ALA A 19 -28.73 0.81 4.89
CA ALA A 19 -28.45 -0.26 5.85
C ALA A 19 -27.51 -1.33 5.26
N LEU A 20 -27.55 -1.58 3.95
CA LEU A 20 -26.64 -2.52 3.30
C LEU A 20 -25.22 -1.96 3.19
N VAL A 21 -25.05 -0.65 2.98
CA VAL A 21 -23.72 -0.02 3.02
C VAL A 21 -23.20 0.13 4.45
N LEU A 22 -24.04 0.54 5.41
CA LEU A 22 -23.64 0.52 6.83
C LEU A 22 -23.37 -0.90 7.35
N GLY A 23 -24.10 -1.90 6.88
CA GLY A 23 -23.91 -3.31 7.21
C GLY A 23 -22.61 -3.88 6.62
N LEU A 24 -22.25 -3.48 5.40
CA LEU A 24 -20.95 -3.82 4.80
C LEU A 24 -19.78 -3.17 5.56
N PHE A 25 -19.99 -1.98 6.13
CA PHE A 25 -19.02 -1.30 7.00
C PHE A 25 -18.94 -1.89 8.41
N MET A 26 -20.03 -2.42 8.97
CA MET A 26 -20.05 -3.01 10.32
C MET A 26 -19.58 -4.46 10.39
N LEU A 27 -19.72 -5.25 9.31
CA LEU A 27 -19.35 -6.68 9.31
C LEU A 27 -17.83 -6.92 9.33
N VAL A 28 -17.01 -5.88 9.13
CA VAL A 28 -15.53 -5.96 9.10
C VAL A 28 -14.91 -5.63 10.47
N GLY A 29 -15.69 -5.09 11.42
CA GLY A 29 -15.19 -4.60 12.71
C GLY A 29 -14.92 -5.65 13.80
N LEU A 30 -15.36 -6.90 13.64
CA LEU A 30 -15.15 -7.96 14.64
C LEU A 30 -14.11 -8.96 14.16
N GLY A 31 -12.82 -8.68 14.40
CA GLY A 31 -11.77 -9.65 14.09
C GLY A 31 -10.36 -9.34 14.58
N ALA A 32 -10.14 -8.29 15.38
CA ALA A 32 -8.81 -7.95 15.88
C ALA A 32 -8.75 -8.08 17.41
N GLY A 33 -8.58 -9.32 17.89
CA GLY A 33 -8.05 -9.54 19.23
C GLY A 33 -6.57 -9.18 19.23
N ALA A 34 -6.21 -8.08 19.88
CA ALA A 34 -4.82 -7.72 20.12
C ALA A 34 -4.34 -8.43 21.39
N SER A 35 -3.47 -9.42 21.24
CA SER A 35 -2.67 -9.95 22.34
C SER A 35 -1.56 -8.95 22.66
N VAL A 36 -1.58 -8.40 23.88
CA VAL A 36 -0.54 -7.52 24.42
C VAL A 36 0.58 -8.40 24.98
N SER A 37 1.72 -8.44 24.31
CA SER A 37 2.98 -8.93 24.90
C SER A 37 3.65 -7.79 25.66
N ALA A 38 4.13 -8.06 26.87
CA ALA A 38 4.93 -7.13 27.67
C ALA A 38 6.19 -6.74 26.88
N GLN A 39 6.39 -5.43 26.70
CA GLN A 39 7.46 -4.87 25.88
C GLN A 39 8.56 -4.38 26.81
N GLU A 40 9.76 -4.95 26.69
CA GLU A 40 10.97 -4.35 27.25
C GLU A 40 11.12 -2.94 26.67
N SER A 41 11.33 -1.95 27.55
CA SER A 41 11.45 -0.55 27.15
C SER A 41 12.75 -0.35 26.37
N GLY A 42 12.65 0.09 25.12
CA GLY A 42 13.74 0.14 24.15
C GLY A 42 13.26 -0.02 22.70
N GLY A 43 14.11 0.38 21.75
CA GLY A 43 13.94 0.07 20.33
C GLY A 43 14.70 -1.20 19.96
N GLU A 44 14.08 -2.08 19.16
CA GLU A 44 14.70 -3.30 18.67
C GLU A 44 15.34 -3.05 17.30
N VAL A 45 16.62 -3.38 17.17
CA VAL A 45 17.28 -3.54 15.86
C VAL A 45 17.43 -5.02 15.60
N LYS A 46 17.00 -5.49 14.43
CA LYS A 46 17.17 -6.88 14.04
C LYS A 46 17.55 -7.08 12.59
N GLY A 47 18.18 -8.20 12.30
CA GLY A 47 18.47 -8.59 10.95
C GLY A 47 18.57 -10.10 10.82
N ASN A 48 18.76 -10.54 9.58
CA ASN A 48 19.15 -11.89 9.30
C ASN A 48 20.30 -11.86 8.30
N LEU A 49 21.39 -12.53 8.65
CA LEU A 49 22.58 -12.65 7.84
C LEU A 49 22.53 -14.00 7.12
N VAL A 50 22.30 -13.96 5.81
CA VAL A 50 22.17 -15.16 4.98
C VAL A 50 23.12 -15.11 3.79
N GLN A 51 23.65 -16.28 3.44
CA GLN A 51 24.45 -16.53 2.25
C GLN A 51 23.71 -17.53 1.35
N LYS A 52 24.02 -17.55 0.05
CA LYS A 52 23.61 -18.65 -0.83
C LYS A 52 24.69 -19.73 -0.82
N ASP A 53 24.31 -20.97 -0.55
CA ASP A 53 25.19 -22.14 -0.69
C ASP A 53 25.37 -22.52 -2.17
N ASP A 54 26.21 -23.51 -2.46
CA ASP A 54 26.52 -24.00 -3.82
C ASP A 54 25.26 -24.46 -4.59
N ASP A 55 24.23 -24.93 -3.88
CA ASP A 55 22.92 -25.31 -4.43
C ASP A 55 21.96 -24.10 -4.62
N GLY A 56 22.39 -22.88 -4.27
CA GLY A 56 21.62 -21.65 -4.36
C GLY A 56 20.60 -21.44 -3.24
N GLU A 57 20.56 -22.34 -2.24
CA GLU A 57 19.71 -22.23 -1.05
C GLU A 57 20.23 -21.18 -0.06
N ARG A 58 19.33 -20.52 0.67
CA ARG A 58 19.71 -19.49 1.65
C ARG A 58 20.04 -20.14 3.00
N VAL A 59 21.30 -20.04 3.40
CA VAL A 59 21.81 -20.56 4.67
C VAL A 59 22.19 -19.39 5.58
N GLY A 60 21.88 -19.50 6.88
CA GLY A 60 22.24 -18.50 7.88
C GLY A 60 23.74 -18.49 8.17
N VAL A 61 24.30 -17.32 8.46
CA VAL A 61 25.72 -17.17 8.79
C VAL A 61 25.88 -16.92 10.29
N PRO A 62 26.28 -17.92 11.09
CA PRO A 62 26.45 -17.79 12.53
C PRO A 62 27.77 -17.13 12.93
N GLY A 63 27.82 -16.62 14.16
CA GLY A 63 29.07 -16.18 14.79
C GLY A 63 29.56 -14.78 14.41
N VAL A 64 28.77 -14.01 13.65
CA VAL A 64 29.14 -12.67 13.18
C VAL A 64 28.73 -11.62 14.21
N ILE A 65 29.65 -10.72 14.55
CA ILE A 65 29.45 -9.71 15.59
C ILE A 65 28.89 -8.43 14.98
N PHE A 66 27.83 -7.91 15.61
CA PHE A 66 27.25 -6.60 15.36
C PHE A 66 27.48 -5.69 16.56
N ARG A 67 27.92 -4.46 16.32
CA ARG A 67 28.12 -3.43 17.35
C ARG A 67 27.32 -2.19 17.02
N ALA A 68 26.67 -1.59 18.02
CA ALA A 68 25.94 -0.34 17.87
C ALA A 68 26.73 0.79 18.53
N PHE A 69 27.01 1.84 17.75
CA PHE A 69 27.65 3.06 18.21
C PHE A 69 26.63 4.19 18.25
N ASN A 70 26.69 5.03 19.28
CA ASN A 70 25.89 6.27 19.33
C ASN A 70 26.55 7.42 18.55
N ASP A 71 25.87 8.56 18.44
CA ASP A 71 26.39 9.77 17.77
C ASP A 71 27.72 10.28 18.36
N SER A 72 28.09 9.87 19.58
CA SER A 72 29.38 10.22 20.21
C SER A 72 30.51 9.21 19.91
N GLY A 73 30.25 8.18 19.10
CA GLY A 73 31.21 7.14 18.74
C GLY A 73 31.48 6.11 19.85
N THR A 74 30.63 6.06 20.87
CA THR A 74 30.72 5.12 22.00
C THR A 74 29.92 3.86 21.68
N GLU A 75 30.50 2.68 21.89
CA GLU A 75 29.80 1.40 21.78
C GLU A 75 28.73 1.27 22.87
N VAL A 76 27.47 1.10 22.48
CA VAL A 76 26.33 1.01 23.39
C VAL A 76 25.92 -0.43 23.65
N SER A 77 26.02 -1.30 22.63
CA SER A 77 25.67 -2.70 22.75
C SER A 77 26.30 -3.51 21.61
N SER A 78 26.49 -4.81 21.83
CA SER A 78 26.96 -5.77 20.83
C SER A 78 26.17 -7.08 20.90
N THR A 79 26.00 -7.74 19.76
CA THR A 79 25.28 -9.01 19.63
C THR A 79 25.95 -9.89 18.58
N THR A 80 25.70 -11.19 18.63
CA THR A 80 26.27 -12.18 17.71
C THR A 80 25.16 -12.92 16.99
N THR A 81 25.36 -13.25 15.70
CA THR A 81 24.38 -14.02 14.94
C THR A 81 24.24 -15.45 15.45
N ALA A 82 22.98 -15.92 15.54
CA ALA A 82 22.62 -17.29 15.87
C ALA A 82 22.87 -18.25 14.69
N GLU A 83 22.67 -19.57 14.91
CA GLU A 83 22.83 -20.63 13.89
C GLU A 83 22.01 -20.41 12.62
N ASP A 84 20.86 -19.76 12.73
CA ASP A 84 19.97 -19.43 11.61
C ASP A 84 20.32 -18.09 10.93
N GLY A 85 21.41 -17.43 11.34
CA GLY A 85 21.84 -16.11 10.87
C GLY A 85 21.07 -14.94 11.51
N SER A 86 20.09 -15.21 12.37
CA SER A 86 19.31 -14.16 13.02
C SER A 86 20.13 -13.43 14.07
N TRP A 87 19.90 -12.12 14.18
CA TRP A 87 20.45 -11.30 15.26
C TRP A 87 19.45 -10.23 15.66
N SER A 88 19.43 -9.90 16.94
CA SER A 88 18.62 -8.83 17.50
C SER A 88 19.39 -8.14 18.62
N MET A 89 19.15 -6.84 18.76
CA MET A 89 19.73 -5.99 19.78
C MET A 89 18.67 -4.99 20.21
N ILE A 90 18.47 -4.88 21.53
CA ILE A 90 17.61 -3.86 22.11
C ILE A 90 18.51 -2.73 22.58
N VAL A 91 18.26 -1.52 22.08
CA VAL A 91 18.97 -0.31 22.49
C VAL A 91 17.97 0.79 22.87
N PRO A 92 18.35 1.75 23.74
CA PRO A 92 17.48 2.87 24.08
C PRO A 92 17.06 3.69 22.85
N GLU A 93 16.02 4.52 22.97
CA GLU A 93 15.68 5.45 21.88
C GLU A 93 16.86 6.39 21.55
N GLY A 94 17.09 6.62 20.25
CA GLY A 94 18.28 7.34 19.79
C GLY A 94 18.67 7.03 18.36
N SER A 95 19.71 7.73 17.89
CA SER A 95 20.38 7.47 16.62
C SER A 95 21.62 6.61 16.86
N TYR A 96 21.76 5.54 16.08
CA TYR A 96 22.88 4.60 16.20
C TYR A 96 23.43 4.19 14.84
N ASP A 97 24.74 4.01 14.78
CA ASP A 97 25.46 3.41 13.67
C ASP A 97 25.74 1.94 14.00
N ILE A 98 25.14 1.03 13.23
CA ILE A 98 25.32 -0.40 13.42
C ILE A 98 26.44 -0.88 12.51
N LEU A 99 27.51 -1.35 13.12
CA LEU A 99 28.69 -1.88 12.46
C LEU A 99 28.65 -3.41 12.44
N LEU A 100 28.75 -4.00 11.27
CA LEU A 100 29.08 -5.41 11.10
C LEU A 100 30.60 -5.56 11.13
N ASP A 101 31.11 -6.40 12.04
CA ASP A 101 32.54 -6.67 12.16
C ASP A 101 32.99 -7.66 11.05
N VAL A 102 33.60 -7.13 10.00
CA VAL A 102 33.97 -7.88 8.79
C VAL A 102 35.03 -8.95 9.08
N GLU A 103 35.81 -8.79 10.15
CA GLU A 103 36.82 -9.77 10.59
C GLU A 103 36.19 -11.02 11.19
N THR A 104 34.93 -10.94 11.62
CA THR A 104 34.18 -12.07 12.19
C THR A 104 33.41 -12.87 11.14
N LEU A 105 33.50 -12.49 9.86
CA LEU A 105 32.89 -13.24 8.77
C LEU A 105 33.67 -14.55 8.49
N PRO A 106 32.98 -15.66 8.21
CA PRO A 106 33.62 -16.90 7.78
C PRO A 106 34.43 -16.72 6.49
N ASP A 107 35.45 -17.56 6.31
CA ASP A 107 36.30 -17.54 5.11
C ASP A 107 35.46 -17.66 3.83
N GLY A 108 35.73 -16.77 2.87
CA GLY A 108 35.01 -16.72 1.58
C GLY A 108 33.73 -15.88 1.60
N VAL A 109 33.33 -15.32 2.75
CA VAL A 109 32.15 -14.46 2.87
C VAL A 109 32.58 -13.00 2.97
N SER A 110 32.10 -12.16 2.06
CA SER A 110 32.35 -10.72 2.10
C SER A 110 31.04 -9.94 2.07
N LEU A 111 31.09 -8.72 2.61
CA LEU A 111 30.00 -7.75 2.46
C LEU A 111 29.88 -7.33 1.00
N ARG A 112 28.67 -7.46 0.44
CA ARG A 112 28.39 -7.02 -0.92
C ARG A 112 28.51 -5.51 -1.10
N ASN A 113 28.18 -4.75 -0.05
CA ASN A 113 28.22 -3.28 -0.03
C ASN A 113 29.04 -2.79 1.17
N PRO A 114 30.38 -2.81 1.10
CA PRO A 114 31.23 -2.36 2.21
C PRO A 114 31.00 -0.88 2.54
N ASP A 115 30.70 -0.03 1.55
CA ASP A 115 30.44 1.41 1.73
C ASP A 115 29.20 1.73 2.57
N LYS A 116 28.33 0.75 2.83
CA LYS A 116 27.10 0.89 3.63
C LYS A 116 27.22 0.30 5.03
N ASN A 117 28.46 0.05 5.48
CA ASN A 117 28.80 -0.37 6.82
C ASN A 117 29.68 0.71 7.47
N PRO A 118 29.23 1.42 8.52
CA PRO A 118 28.06 1.13 9.35
C PRO A 118 26.72 1.57 8.74
N ALA A 119 25.64 0.93 9.18
CA ALA A 119 24.27 1.27 8.81
C ALA A 119 23.62 2.15 9.90
N SER A 120 23.28 3.39 9.54
CA SER A 120 22.63 4.33 10.47
C SER A 120 21.14 4.03 10.66
N VAL A 121 20.70 3.97 11.91
CA VAL A 121 19.31 3.70 12.30
C VAL A 121 18.87 4.64 13.41
N THR A 122 17.70 5.23 13.23
CA THR A 122 17.01 5.97 14.29
C THR A 122 15.90 5.12 14.89
N LEU A 123 15.94 4.95 16.21
CA LEU A 123 15.02 4.14 17.00
C LEU A 123 14.19 5.02 17.92
N ILE A 124 12.90 4.70 17.97
CA ILE A 124 11.93 5.26 18.90
C ILE A 124 11.53 4.11 19.85
N ASP A 125 11.18 4.41 21.10
CA ASP A 125 10.73 3.39 22.06
C ASP A 125 9.59 2.53 21.48
N GLY A 126 9.75 1.20 21.58
CA GLY A 126 8.81 0.23 21.01
C GLY A 126 8.81 0.09 19.49
N SER A 127 9.74 0.74 18.79
CA SER A 127 9.94 0.53 17.36
C SER A 127 10.90 -0.63 17.11
N SER A 128 10.62 -1.42 16.07
CA SER A 128 11.53 -2.45 15.57
C SER A 128 12.01 -2.04 14.18
N LYS A 129 13.32 -1.89 14.02
CA LYS A 129 13.98 -1.56 12.75
C LYS A 129 14.78 -2.74 12.27
N SER A 130 14.65 -3.05 10.98
CA SER A 130 15.46 -4.09 10.36
C SER A 130 16.56 -3.49 9.51
N THR A 131 17.80 -3.90 9.76
CA THR A 131 18.96 -3.58 8.93
C THR A 131 19.38 -4.78 8.09
N LEU A 132 19.88 -4.49 6.89
CA LEU A 132 20.27 -5.50 5.92
C LEU A 132 21.73 -5.30 5.54
N PHE A 133 22.53 -6.33 5.79
CA PHE A 133 23.93 -6.42 5.39
C PHE A 133 24.05 -7.55 4.37
N PRO A 134 23.82 -7.28 3.07
CA PRO A 134 23.86 -8.33 2.06
C PRO A 134 25.29 -8.87 1.92
N LEU A 135 25.41 -10.19 1.91
CA LEU A 135 26.67 -10.91 1.68
C LEU A 135 26.80 -11.33 0.22
N GLY A 136 28.04 -11.52 -0.23
CA GLY A 136 28.39 -12.02 -1.56
C GLY A 136 29.26 -11.04 -2.36
N GLU A 137 29.66 -11.46 -3.56
CA GLU A 137 30.46 -10.63 -4.45
C GLU A 137 29.79 -9.29 -4.70
N ALA A 138 30.59 -8.21 -4.62
CA ALA A 138 30.14 -6.87 -4.96
C ALA A 138 29.72 -6.84 -6.43
N GLU A 139 28.43 -7.03 -6.70
CA GLU A 139 27.86 -6.67 -7.99
C GLU A 139 28.15 -5.18 -8.17
N ALA A 140 28.96 -4.86 -9.17
CA ALA A 140 29.16 -3.50 -9.63
C ALA A 140 27.76 -2.93 -9.93
N SER A 141 27.22 -2.19 -8.97
CA SER A 141 26.03 -1.39 -9.19
C SER A 141 26.39 -0.50 -10.36
N SER A 142 25.73 -0.68 -11.50
CA SER A 142 25.91 0.15 -12.70
C SER A 142 25.36 1.56 -12.43
N ALA A 143 25.99 2.23 -11.49
CA ALA A 143 25.69 3.55 -10.98
C ALA A 143 26.38 4.55 -11.91
N GLY A 144 25.57 5.25 -12.70
CA GLY A 144 26.06 6.36 -13.53
C GLY A 144 25.06 6.72 -14.62
N GLY A 145 24.84 5.82 -15.58
CA GLY A 145 23.92 6.05 -16.71
C GLY A 145 22.48 5.60 -16.47
N ASN A 146 22.30 4.46 -15.80
CA ASN A 146 20.99 3.81 -15.68
C ASN A 146 20.08 4.42 -14.59
N THR A 147 20.61 5.27 -13.71
CA THR A 147 19.80 5.87 -12.63
C THR A 147 18.76 6.84 -13.18
N VAL A 148 19.11 7.64 -14.20
CA VAL A 148 18.16 8.57 -14.83
C VAL A 148 17.05 7.80 -15.54
N ILE A 149 17.40 6.74 -16.27
CA ILE A 149 16.44 5.88 -16.96
C ILE A 149 15.52 5.20 -15.94
N GLN A 150 16.09 4.65 -14.85
CA GLN A 150 15.31 4.05 -13.77
C GLN A 150 14.33 5.05 -13.14
N LEU A 151 14.78 6.27 -12.83
CA LEU A 151 13.92 7.33 -12.27
C LEU A 151 12.81 7.73 -13.24
N MET A 152 13.09 7.77 -14.54
CA MET A 152 12.05 8.02 -15.55
C MET A 152 11.02 6.89 -15.59
N VAL A 153 11.45 5.62 -15.51
CA VAL A 153 10.54 4.46 -15.49
C VAL A 153 9.69 4.46 -14.22
N ASP A 154 10.28 4.72 -13.05
CA ASP A 154 9.53 4.81 -11.79
C ASP A 154 8.57 6.02 -11.78
N GLY A 155 8.99 7.14 -12.37
CA GLY A 155 8.13 8.31 -12.59
C GLY A 155 6.97 8.02 -13.53
N LEU A 156 7.21 7.28 -14.62
CA LEU A 156 6.18 6.84 -15.57
C LEU A 156 5.17 5.90 -14.89
N LYS A 157 5.65 4.95 -14.07
CA LYS A 157 4.81 4.05 -13.28
C LYS A 157 3.87 4.84 -12.36
N LEU A 158 4.42 5.79 -11.59
CA LEU A 158 3.62 6.67 -10.73
C LEU A 158 2.62 7.50 -11.55
N GLY A 159 3.09 8.07 -12.67
CA GLY A 159 2.28 8.88 -13.57
C GLY A 159 1.09 8.13 -14.16
N LEU A 160 1.27 6.87 -14.56
CA LEU A 160 0.19 6.02 -15.07
C LEU A 160 -0.90 5.76 -14.02
N ILE A 161 -0.51 5.51 -12.76
CA ILE A 161 -1.45 5.32 -11.65
C ILE A 161 -2.23 6.62 -11.39
N ILE A 162 -1.55 7.77 -11.36
CA ILE A 162 -2.18 9.07 -11.17
C ILE A 162 -3.11 9.41 -12.33
N ALA A 163 -2.68 9.17 -13.58
CA ALA A 163 -3.48 9.41 -14.78
C ALA A 163 -4.76 8.56 -14.78
N MET A 164 -4.67 7.29 -14.39
CA MET A 164 -5.82 6.40 -14.24
C MET A 164 -6.78 6.88 -13.13
N CYS A 165 -6.28 7.49 -12.06
CA CYS A 165 -7.15 8.11 -11.06
C CYS A 165 -7.81 9.41 -11.59
N ALA A 166 -7.04 10.21 -12.33
CA ALA A 166 -7.45 11.50 -12.88
C ALA A 166 -8.52 11.37 -13.98
N ILE A 167 -8.44 10.34 -14.84
CA ILE A 167 -9.45 10.13 -15.89
C ILE A 167 -10.85 9.88 -15.29
N GLY A 168 -10.92 9.19 -14.15
CA GLY A 168 -12.18 9.00 -13.42
C GLY A 168 -12.76 10.31 -12.89
N LEU A 169 -11.92 11.16 -12.30
CA LEU A 169 -12.33 12.49 -11.84
C LEU A 169 -12.79 13.38 -13.02
N SER A 170 -12.03 13.35 -14.12
CA SER A 170 -12.36 14.07 -15.35
C SER A 170 -13.72 13.64 -15.93
N LEU A 171 -14.02 12.34 -15.94
CA LEU A 171 -15.29 11.82 -16.43
C LEU A 171 -16.48 12.23 -15.54
N ILE A 172 -16.30 12.22 -14.21
CA ILE A 172 -17.32 12.70 -13.27
C ILE A 172 -17.58 14.19 -13.52
N TYR A 173 -16.52 14.99 -13.62
CA TYR A 173 -16.65 16.42 -13.89
C TYR A 173 -17.28 16.68 -15.26
N GLY A 174 -16.85 15.98 -16.31
CA GLY A 174 -17.37 16.15 -17.67
C GLY A 174 -18.85 15.83 -17.79
N THR A 175 -19.36 14.87 -17.01
CA THR A 175 -20.79 14.47 -17.05
C THR A 175 -21.68 15.25 -16.09
N THR A 176 -21.11 15.82 -15.01
CA THR A 176 -21.90 16.46 -13.95
C THR A 176 -21.64 17.96 -13.75
N GLY A 177 -20.52 18.47 -14.26
CA GLY A 177 -20.01 19.82 -13.98
C GLY A 177 -19.55 20.03 -12.53
N LEU A 178 -19.47 18.97 -11.73
CA LEU A 178 -19.18 19.03 -10.29
C LEU A 178 -17.77 18.51 -9.98
N THR A 179 -16.97 19.34 -9.32
CA THR A 179 -15.67 18.91 -8.77
C THR A 179 -15.90 18.08 -7.51
N ASN A 180 -15.87 16.75 -7.67
CA ASN A 180 -16.06 15.80 -6.58
C ASN A 180 -14.74 15.56 -5.82
N PHE A 181 -14.50 16.32 -4.74
CA PHE A 181 -13.38 16.13 -3.82
C PHE A 181 -13.37 14.77 -3.10
N ALA A 182 -14.52 14.07 -3.00
CA ALA A 182 -14.58 12.75 -2.38
C ALA A 182 -14.05 11.63 -3.29
N HIS A 183 -13.67 11.93 -4.54
CA HIS A 183 -13.11 10.95 -5.47
C HIS A 183 -11.86 10.26 -4.93
N GLY A 184 -10.96 11.01 -4.27
CA GLY A 184 -9.76 10.44 -3.65
C GLY A 184 -10.09 9.35 -2.63
N GLU A 185 -11.12 9.58 -1.82
CA GLU A 185 -11.57 8.59 -0.83
C GLU A 185 -12.23 7.37 -1.48
N ALA A 186 -12.86 7.52 -2.64
CA ALA A 186 -13.37 6.38 -3.40
C ALA A 186 -12.23 5.48 -3.92
N VAL A 187 -11.10 6.08 -4.33
CA VAL A 187 -9.89 5.34 -4.70
C VAL A 187 -9.30 4.62 -3.47
N THR A 188 -9.18 5.31 -2.34
CA THR A 188 -8.72 4.72 -1.08
C THR A 188 -9.62 3.58 -0.63
N PHE A 189 -10.94 3.74 -0.73
CA PHE A 189 -11.91 2.70 -0.42
C PHE A 189 -11.68 1.44 -1.26
N GLY A 190 -11.43 1.57 -2.57
CA GLY A 190 -11.07 0.44 -3.43
C GLY A 190 -9.79 -0.27 -2.99
N ALA A 191 -8.75 0.49 -2.63
CA ALA A 191 -7.50 -0.07 -2.13
C ALA A 191 -7.68 -0.83 -0.81
N VAL A 192 -8.48 -0.28 0.11
CA VAL A 192 -8.80 -0.90 1.40
C VAL A 192 -9.64 -2.17 1.22
N MET A 193 -10.63 -2.16 0.32
CA MET A 193 -11.41 -3.35 0.00
C MET A 193 -10.51 -4.45 -0.60
N ALA A 194 -9.61 -4.11 -1.53
CA ALA A 194 -8.65 -5.06 -2.07
C ALA A 194 -7.75 -5.66 -0.98
N TYR A 195 -7.28 -4.83 -0.05
CA TYR A 195 -6.52 -5.29 1.12
C TYR A 195 -7.33 -6.24 2.02
N LEU A 196 -8.60 -5.93 2.31
CA LEU A 196 -9.46 -6.78 3.13
C LEU A 196 -9.67 -8.15 2.50
N LEU A 197 -10.06 -8.20 1.22
CA LEU A 197 -10.31 -9.47 0.53
C LEU A 197 -9.04 -10.32 0.44
N ASN A 198 -7.87 -9.69 0.30
CA ASN A 198 -6.61 -10.40 0.16
C ASN A 198 -6.02 -10.89 1.50
N ASN A 199 -6.03 -10.05 2.54
CA ASN A 199 -5.36 -10.35 3.81
C ASN A 199 -6.32 -10.91 4.87
N ALA A 200 -7.42 -10.20 5.13
CA ALA A 200 -8.39 -10.59 6.16
C ALA A 200 -9.28 -11.75 5.69
N GLY A 201 -9.57 -11.79 4.38
CA GLY A 201 -10.53 -12.70 3.80
C GLY A 201 -11.97 -12.34 4.13
N VAL A 202 -12.92 -12.88 3.37
CA VAL A 202 -14.36 -12.75 3.65
C VAL A 202 -14.85 -14.13 4.09
N PHE A 203 -15.50 -14.21 5.26
CA PHE A 203 -15.91 -15.48 5.89
C PHE A 203 -14.75 -16.47 6.15
N GLY A 204 -13.55 -15.95 6.43
CA GLY A 204 -12.36 -16.77 6.69
C GLY A 204 -11.64 -17.29 5.44
N VAL A 205 -12.19 -17.06 4.24
CA VAL A 205 -11.53 -17.41 2.98
C VAL A 205 -10.73 -16.22 2.46
N ARG A 206 -9.41 -16.37 2.42
CA ARG A 206 -8.49 -15.38 1.83
C ARG A 206 -8.44 -15.57 0.32
N LEU A 207 -8.75 -14.52 -0.44
CA LEU A 207 -8.77 -14.60 -1.89
C LEU A 207 -7.43 -14.16 -2.48
N HIS A 208 -7.00 -14.84 -3.54
CA HIS A 208 -5.89 -14.39 -4.37
C HIS A 208 -6.19 -12.98 -4.92
N LEU A 209 -5.16 -12.17 -5.11
CA LEU A 209 -5.34 -10.76 -5.49
C LEU A 209 -6.16 -10.57 -6.77
N ILE A 210 -5.97 -11.43 -7.78
CA ILE A 210 -6.65 -11.32 -9.08
C ILE A 210 -8.18 -11.41 -8.95
N PRO A 211 -8.77 -12.51 -8.41
CA PRO A 211 -10.21 -12.57 -8.21
C PRO A 211 -10.72 -11.53 -7.20
N ALA A 212 -9.90 -11.16 -6.20
CA ALA A 212 -10.25 -10.07 -5.29
C ALA A 212 -10.45 -8.75 -6.04
N THR A 213 -9.57 -8.41 -7.00
CA THR A 213 -9.70 -7.18 -7.80
C THR A 213 -11.01 -7.14 -8.58
N VAL A 214 -11.45 -8.24 -9.19
CA VAL A 214 -12.73 -8.29 -9.93
C VAL A 214 -13.90 -8.01 -9.00
N ILE A 215 -13.92 -8.62 -7.82
CA ILE A 215 -14.97 -8.40 -6.82
C ILE A 215 -14.94 -6.94 -6.32
N VAL A 216 -13.75 -6.39 -6.09
CA VAL A 216 -13.58 -4.99 -5.66
C VAL A 216 -14.11 -4.02 -6.71
N ILE A 217 -13.88 -4.28 -8.01
CA ILE A 217 -14.45 -3.45 -9.09
C ILE A 217 -15.98 -3.42 -8.99
N LEU A 218 -16.62 -4.57 -8.75
CA LEU A 218 -18.07 -4.65 -8.58
C LEU A 218 -18.54 -3.93 -7.30
N ILE A 219 -17.82 -4.09 -6.19
CA ILE A 219 -18.13 -3.41 -4.92
C ILE A 219 -18.01 -1.89 -5.08
N CYS A 220 -16.92 -1.39 -5.68
CA CYS A 220 -16.71 0.04 -5.92
C CYS A 220 -17.75 0.61 -6.90
N GLY A 221 -18.08 -0.13 -7.96
CA GLY A 221 -19.14 0.25 -8.89
C GLY A 221 -20.51 0.34 -8.21
N GLY A 222 -20.84 -0.65 -7.36
CA GLY A 222 -22.06 -0.65 -6.55
C GLY A 222 -22.12 0.48 -5.54
N ALA A 223 -21.01 0.71 -4.81
CA ALA A 223 -20.90 1.79 -3.83
C ALA A 223 -21.01 3.17 -4.48
N GLY A 224 -20.35 3.39 -5.62
CA GLY A 224 -20.46 4.63 -6.39
C GLY A 224 -21.87 4.84 -6.94
N GLY A 225 -22.50 3.78 -7.46
CA GLY A 225 -23.90 3.82 -7.89
C GLY A 225 -24.87 4.15 -6.77
N LEU A 226 -24.65 3.57 -5.58
CA LEU A 226 -25.44 3.90 -4.40
C LEU A 226 -25.22 5.35 -3.98
N PHE A 227 -23.97 5.81 -3.92
CA PHE A 227 -23.63 7.17 -3.53
C PHE A 227 -24.26 8.20 -4.47
N ASN A 228 -24.24 7.94 -5.78
CA ASN A 228 -24.98 8.74 -6.75
C ASN A 228 -26.49 8.71 -6.50
N ARG A 229 -27.07 7.56 -6.18
CA ARG A 229 -28.52 7.44 -5.91
C ARG A 229 -28.95 8.13 -4.61
N THR A 230 -28.13 8.08 -3.56
CA THR A 230 -28.49 8.55 -2.22
C THR A 230 -28.13 10.01 -1.99
N VAL A 231 -27.01 10.48 -2.55
CA VAL A 231 -26.49 11.83 -2.32
C VAL A 231 -26.71 12.71 -3.55
N TRP A 232 -26.09 12.37 -4.68
CA TRP A 232 -26.02 13.28 -5.83
C TRP A 232 -27.36 13.44 -6.56
N ARG A 233 -28.08 12.35 -6.81
CA ARG A 233 -29.35 12.35 -7.55
C ARG A 233 -30.46 13.11 -6.82
N PRO A 234 -30.70 12.94 -5.50
CA PRO A 234 -31.70 13.72 -4.78
C PRO A 234 -31.35 15.19 -4.71
N MET A 235 -30.07 15.51 -4.54
CA MET A 235 -29.61 16.89 -4.45
C MET A 235 -29.78 17.65 -5.78
N ARG A 236 -29.48 17.00 -6.90
CA ARG A 236 -29.78 17.53 -8.25
C ARG A 236 -31.28 17.70 -8.49
N ARG A 237 -32.11 16.75 -8.03
CA ARG A 237 -33.59 16.87 -8.14
C ARG A 237 -34.17 18.01 -7.32
N ARG A 238 -33.51 18.40 -6.22
CA ARG A 238 -33.91 19.52 -5.37
C ARG A 238 -33.35 20.87 -5.84
N GLY A 239 -32.65 20.90 -6.97
CA GLY A 239 -32.09 22.14 -7.53
C GLY A 239 -30.96 22.74 -6.69
N ALA A 240 -30.19 21.93 -5.96
CA ALA A 240 -29.04 22.43 -5.20
C ALA A 240 -28.01 23.09 -6.13
N SER A 241 -27.39 24.18 -5.66
CA SER A 241 -26.34 24.87 -6.40
C SER A 241 -25.07 24.01 -6.52
N LEU A 242 -24.25 24.27 -7.56
CA LEU A 242 -22.96 23.59 -7.74
C LEU A 242 -22.03 23.82 -6.53
N VAL A 243 -22.09 25.01 -5.93
CA VAL A 243 -21.33 25.35 -4.72
C VAL A 243 -21.78 24.50 -3.53
N ALA A 244 -23.09 24.34 -3.32
CA ALA A 244 -23.60 23.47 -2.25
C ALA A 244 -23.16 22.02 -2.46
N ALA A 245 -23.17 21.53 -3.70
CA ALA A 245 -22.69 20.20 -4.03
C ALA A 245 -21.19 20.01 -3.78
N LEU A 246 -20.40 21.03 -4.07
CA LEU A 246 -18.96 21.07 -3.78
C LEU A 246 -18.69 20.99 -2.27
N VAL A 247 -19.39 21.79 -1.46
CA VAL A 247 -19.27 21.75 0.01
C VAL A 247 -19.64 20.37 0.56
N VAL A 248 -20.71 19.76 0.06
CA VAL A 248 -21.11 18.39 0.44
C VAL A 248 -20.02 17.39 0.07
N SER A 249 -19.39 17.54 -1.10
CA SER A 249 -18.28 16.67 -1.51
C SER A 249 -17.09 16.75 -0.56
N ILE A 250 -16.73 17.95 -0.10
CA ILE A 250 -15.64 18.16 0.85
C ILE A 250 -15.98 17.50 2.19
N GLY A 251 -17.22 17.71 2.67
CA GLY A 251 -17.71 17.06 3.88
C GLY A 251 -17.62 15.53 3.81
N PHE A 252 -18.01 14.94 2.68
CA PHE A 252 -17.88 13.49 2.47
C PHE A 252 -16.42 13.03 2.38
N SER A 253 -15.53 13.78 1.73
CA SER A 253 -14.11 13.45 1.69
C SER A 253 -13.53 13.38 3.10
N ILE A 254 -13.78 14.39 3.93
CA ILE A 254 -13.31 14.42 5.31
C ILE A 254 -13.92 13.27 6.13
N PHE A 255 -15.23 13.06 6.00
CA PHE A 255 -15.95 11.98 6.68
C PHE A 255 -15.38 10.61 6.33
N PHE A 256 -15.28 10.25 5.04
CA PHE A 256 -14.77 8.96 4.61
C PHE A 256 -13.31 8.76 5.02
N ARG A 257 -12.48 9.80 4.88
CA ARG A 257 -11.08 9.75 5.32
C ARG A 257 -10.96 9.35 6.79
N TYR A 258 -11.71 10.01 7.67
CA TYR A 258 -11.67 9.72 9.10
C TYR A 258 -12.30 8.37 9.45
N VAL A 259 -13.36 7.95 8.76
CA VAL A 259 -13.93 6.61 8.93
C VAL A 259 -12.90 5.53 8.56
N ILE A 260 -12.21 5.70 7.44
CA ILE A 260 -11.17 4.75 7.01
C ILE A 260 -10.02 4.74 8.02
N LEU A 261 -9.54 5.91 8.45
CA LEU A 261 -8.46 6.00 9.44
C LEU A 261 -8.83 5.39 10.80
N PHE A 262 -10.08 5.56 11.22
CA PHE A 262 -10.58 4.99 12.47
C PHE A 262 -10.58 3.46 12.44
N ILE A 263 -10.97 2.85 11.32
CA ILE A 263 -11.04 1.39 11.19
C ILE A 263 -9.67 0.77 10.87
N PHE A 264 -8.89 1.38 9.97
CA PHE A 264 -7.68 0.77 9.39
C PHE A 264 -6.36 1.29 9.96
N SER A 265 -6.40 2.34 10.79
CA SER A 265 -5.24 3.12 11.23
C SER A 265 -4.52 3.84 10.07
N GLY A 266 -3.64 4.79 10.39
CA GLY A 266 -2.89 5.58 9.40
C GLY A 266 -1.63 4.88 8.85
N ARG A 267 -1.41 3.59 9.16
CA ARG A 267 -0.20 2.87 8.74
C ARG A 267 -0.38 2.24 7.37
N ALA A 268 0.64 2.35 6.52
CA ALA A 268 0.69 1.65 5.25
C ALA A 268 0.56 0.13 5.47
N LYS A 269 -0.35 -0.50 4.73
CA LYS A 269 -0.60 -1.94 4.77
C LYS A 269 -0.14 -2.57 3.47
N ARG A 270 0.51 -3.74 3.56
CA ARG A 270 0.97 -4.51 2.40
C ARG A 270 -0.04 -5.61 2.07
N LEU A 271 -0.38 -5.76 0.79
CA LEU A 271 -1.12 -6.92 0.27
C LEU A 271 -0.31 -8.18 0.47
N ARG A 272 -0.91 -9.35 0.74
CA ARG A 272 -0.20 -10.63 0.94
C ARG A 272 0.47 -11.12 -0.34
N ASP A 273 -0.24 -11.05 -1.45
CA ASP A 273 0.27 -11.59 -2.71
C ASP A 273 1.20 -10.58 -3.40
N TYR A 274 2.22 -11.07 -4.10
CA TYR A 274 3.19 -10.27 -4.84
C TYR A 274 3.98 -9.24 -4.00
N GLN A 275 4.13 -9.47 -2.68
CA GLN A 275 4.98 -8.63 -1.81
C GLN A 275 6.43 -8.66 -2.25
N ILE A 276 6.99 -9.88 -2.32
CA ILE A 276 8.38 -10.15 -2.65
C ILE A 276 8.38 -10.74 -4.06
N GLN A 277 8.96 -10.00 -5.00
CA GLN A 277 9.21 -10.48 -6.35
C GLN A 277 10.63 -10.07 -6.73
N GLU A 278 11.33 -11.00 -7.36
CA GLU A 278 12.60 -10.69 -7.98
C GLU A 278 12.38 -9.69 -9.12
N GLN A 279 13.21 -8.65 -9.14
CA GLN A 279 13.16 -7.66 -10.20
C GLN A 279 13.85 -8.23 -11.43
N TRP A 280 13.22 -8.11 -12.58
CA TRP A 280 13.87 -8.45 -13.84
C TRP A 280 14.86 -7.35 -14.19
N ASP A 281 16.12 -7.75 -14.37
CA ASP A 281 17.15 -6.86 -14.89
C ASP A 281 17.07 -6.85 -16.42
N LEU A 282 16.61 -5.74 -16.98
CA LEU A 282 16.50 -5.54 -18.42
C LEU A 282 17.74 -4.81 -18.98
N GLY A 283 18.82 -4.74 -18.20
CA GLY A 283 20.08 -4.09 -18.53
C GLY A 283 20.07 -2.57 -18.38
N LEU A 284 19.00 -1.90 -18.84
CA LEU A 284 18.84 -0.43 -18.77
C LEU A 284 18.08 0.04 -17.52
N PHE A 285 17.17 -0.80 -17.03
CA PHE A 285 16.35 -0.55 -15.85
C PHE A 285 15.89 -1.88 -15.23
N ARG A 286 15.48 -1.83 -13.97
CA ARG A 286 14.98 -2.97 -13.21
C ARG A 286 13.50 -2.79 -12.94
N LEU A 287 12.73 -3.84 -13.20
CA LEU A 287 11.27 -3.79 -13.06
C LEU A 287 10.74 -5.08 -12.43
N ALA A 288 9.88 -4.93 -11.42
CA ALA A 288 9.16 -6.08 -10.87
C ALA A 288 8.04 -6.52 -11.84
N PRO A 289 7.76 -7.82 -11.96
CA PRO A 289 6.66 -8.31 -12.82
C PRO A 289 5.31 -7.66 -12.53
N LYS A 290 4.99 -7.41 -11.25
CA LYS A 290 3.78 -6.68 -10.85
C LYS A 290 3.71 -5.26 -11.40
N ASP A 291 4.84 -4.55 -11.46
CA ASP A 291 4.88 -3.17 -11.93
C ASP A 291 4.61 -3.12 -13.44
N LEU A 292 5.15 -4.09 -14.19
CA LEU A 292 4.85 -4.26 -15.62
C LEU A 292 3.37 -4.52 -15.87
N VAL A 293 2.78 -5.45 -15.13
CA VAL A 293 1.34 -5.77 -15.24
C VAL A 293 0.48 -4.54 -14.89
N LEU A 294 0.82 -3.81 -13.82
CA LEU A 294 0.12 -2.58 -13.45
C LEU A 294 0.19 -1.53 -14.56
N MET A 295 1.37 -1.33 -15.16
CA MET A 295 1.53 -0.38 -16.26
C MET A 295 0.70 -0.78 -17.49
N ILE A 296 0.71 -2.06 -17.88
CA ILE A 296 -0.09 -2.57 -19.01
C ILE A 296 -1.59 -2.36 -18.73
N ILE A 297 -2.06 -2.68 -17.53
CA ILE A 297 -3.47 -2.47 -17.15
C ILE A 297 -3.82 -0.99 -17.19
N SER A 298 -3.00 -0.12 -16.60
CA SER A 298 -3.25 1.33 -16.60
C SER A 298 -3.32 1.90 -18.01
N VAL A 299 -2.37 1.54 -18.89
CA VAL A 299 -2.40 1.96 -20.30
C VAL A 299 -3.64 1.43 -21.00
N SER A 300 -3.97 0.15 -20.81
CA SER A 300 -5.14 -0.48 -21.44
C SER A 300 -6.45 0.21 -21.02
N VAL A 301 -6.60 0.55 -19.73
CA VAL A 301 -7.76 1.28 -19.21
C VAL A 301 -7.80 2.71 -19.76
N LEU A 302 -6.67 3.43 -19.76
CA LEU A 302 -6.60 4.79 -20.29
C LEU A 302 -6.97 4.84 -21.77
N VAL A 303 -6.38 3.98 -22.59
CA VAL A 303 -6.67 3.87 -24.02
C VAL A 303 -8.12 3.42 -24.25
N GLY A 304 -8.59 2.44 -23.47
CA GLY A 304 -9.96 1.95 -23.55
C GLY A 304 -10.99 3.05 -23.27
N VAL A 305 -10.80 3.81 -22.19
CA VAL A 305 -11.68 4.94 -21.84
C VAL A 305 -11.56 6.08 -22.85
N ALA A 306 -10.35 6.46 -23.25
CA ALA A 306 -10.15 7.53 -24.24
C ALA A 306 -10.81 7.18 -25.59
N SER A 307 -10.62 5.94 -26.05
CA SER A 307 -11.24 5.44 -27.28
C SER A 307 -12.76 5.38 -27.14
N ALA A 308 -13.27 4.94 -25.99
CA ALA A 308 -14.70 4.94 -25.73
C ALA A 308 -15.28 6.36 -25.80
N LEU A 309 -14.62 7.36 -25.23
CA LEU A 309 -15.08 8.75 -25.27
C LEU A 309 -14.97 9.36 -26.67
N GLN A 310 -13.91 9.08 -27.44
CA GLN A 310 -13.73 9.70 -28.76
C GLN A 310 -14.58 9.05 -29.85
N PHE A 311 -14.74 7.73 -29.81
CA PHE A 311 -15.33 6.96 -30.92
C PHE A 311 -16.74 6.47 -30.67
N THR A 312 -17.22 6.41 -29.41
CA THR A 312 -18.59 5.95 -29.15
C THR A 312 -19.59 7.10 -29.12
N ARG A 313 -20.86 6.79 -29.40
CA ARG A 313 -21.98 7.75 -29.33
C ARG A 313 -22.13 8.43 -27.96
N MET A 314 -21.59 7.83 -26.89
CA MET A 314 -21.65 8.40 -25.54
C MET A 314 -20.80 9.67 -25.36
N GLY A 315 -19.81 9.94 -26.23
CA GLY A 315 -18.95 11.12 -26.14
C GLY A 315 -19.31 12.28 -27.07
N LYS A 316 -20.36 12.16 -27.90
CA LYS A 316 -20.81 13.22 -28.83
C LYS A 316 -22.02 14.02 -28.33
N ALA A 317 -22.29 13.99 -27.03
CA ALA A 317 -23.43 14.67 -26.40
C ALA A 317 -23.02 16.00 -25.78
#